data_AF-A0A437N3J8-F1
#
_entry.id   AF-A0A437N3J8-F1
#
_cell.length_a   1.000
_cell.length_b   1.000
_cell.length_c   1.000
_cell.angle_alpha   90.00
_cell.angle_beta   90.00
_cell.angle_gamma   90.00
#
_symmetry.space_group_name_H-M   'P 1'
#
loop_
_entity.id
_entity.type
_entity.pdbx_description
1 polymer ?
#
loop_
_entity_poly.entity_id
_entity_poly.type
_entity_poly.pdbx_seq_one_letter_code
_entity_poly.pdbx_strand_id
1 'polypeptide(L)'
;MLYQAYQTFSDMMAPSRQMAAGALALRDQFWPELDDWAFPRRLHALCETFALSAITHERTSFGIDTAQVGNKKVAVREEVITNLPFGDLLHFAKDEVLVPQPKMLVVAPLSGHYASLLKNTVEVLLRDHDVYITDWRNARDVPLSAGRFGLEDYTDYVITFLQELGPRSHLLAVCQPCVSALAAVAVMSAERDPSTPRSLTLMGGPVDVREAPTIVNELANANSFDWFEANLISQVPWRYKGAGRSVYPGFLQLTAFMSMNPSRHFDQFRKLYQARVDQRSGDAHKIHDFYEEYMAVLDLTAEFYLETIDQVFQRATLAKGEMMHRGQLVDCGAIRNTALLTVEGERDDICGVGQTAAAHRLCTSLRPHLRRHHLQPGVGHYGVFSGSKWEKQIYPQVRNLVLAMG
;
A
#
# COMPACT_ATOMS: atom_id res chain seq x y z
N MET A 1 24.65 11.11 -3.91
CA MET A 1 24.73 12.45 -3.27
C MET A 1 23.37 12.95 -2.79
N LEU A 2 22.27 12.73 -3.52
CA LEU A 2 20.93 13.19 -3.14
C LEU A 2 20.46 12.73 -1.75
N TYR A 3 20.62 11.44 -1.42
CA TYR A 3 20.24 10.91 -0.10
C TYR A 3 20.94 11.67 1.04
N GLN A 4 22.25 11.87 0.93
CA GLN A 4 23.02 12.57 1.96
C GLN A 4 22.63 14.05 2.09
N ALA A 5 22.35 14.72 0.97
CA ALA A 5 21.85 16.09 0.98
C ALA A 5 20.47 16.19 1.65
N TYR A 6 19.54 15.31 1.29
CA TYR A 6 18.24 15.17 1.95
C TYR A 6 18.40 14.94 3.44
N GLN A 7 19.24 13.98 3.83
CA GLN A 7 19.44 13.65 5.24
C GLN A 7 20.01 14.81 6.03
N THR A 8 21.00 15.51 5.47
CA THR A 8 21.61 16.70 6.10
C THR A 8 20.56 17.79 6.31
N PHE A 9 19.72 18.05 5.30
CA PHE A 9 18.62 19.01 5.42
C PHE A 9 17.59 18.59 6.48
N SER A 10 17.22 17.31 6.50
CA SER A 10 16.28 16.77 7.49
C SER A 10 16.82 16.90 8.92
N ASP A 11 18.09 16.54 9.13
CA ASP A 11 18.79 16.64 10.42
C ASP A 11 18.86 18.12 10.89
N MET A 12 19.14 19.04 9.99
CA MET A 12 19.19 20.48 10.29
C MET A 12 17.83 21.04 10.74
N MET A 13 16.74 20.54 10.15
CA MET A 13 15.37 20.99 10.46
C MET A 13 14.76 20.26 11.67
N ALA A 14 15.35 19.14 12.11
CA ALA A 14 14.79 18.28 13.15
C ALA A 14 14.55 19.00 14.49
N PRO A 15 15.48 19.82 15.03
CA PRO A 15 15.26 20.51 16.31
C PRO A 15 14.04 21.44 16.28
N SER A 16 13.86 22.20 15.20
CA SER A 16 12.71 23.10 15.05
C SER A 16 11.39 22.34 14.94
N ARG A 17 11.39 21.20 14.24
CA ARG A 17 10.20 20.32 14.12
C ARG A 17 9.83 19.69 15.46
N GLN A 18 10.82 19.19 16.20
CA GLN A 18 10.63 18.63 17.54
C GLN A 18 10.12 19.68 18.54
N MET A 19 10.64 20.91 18.47
CA MET A 19 10.14 22.02 19.29
C MET A 19 8.67 22.34 18.96
N ALA A 20 8.30 22.36 17.67
CA ALA A 20 6.91 22.59 17.25
C ALA A 20 5.97 21.47 17.73
N ALA A 21 6.35 20.20 17.56
CA ALA A 21 5.57 19.06 18.03
C ALA A 21 5.47 19.02 19.58
N GLY A 22 6.57 19.32 20.27
CA GLY A 22 6.61 19.38 21.73
C GLY A 22 5.72 20.50 22.31
N ALA A 23 5.66 21.66 21.65
CA ALA A 23 4.76 22.73 22.04
C ALA A 23 3.28 22.30 21.95
N LEU A 24 2.91 21.57 20.90
CA LEU A 24 1.55 21.01 20.73
C LEU A 24 1.23 19.96 21.80
N ALA A 25 2.16 19.03 22.07
CA ALA A 25 1.97 18.01 23.09
C ALA A 25 1.81 18.60 24.50
N LEU A 26 2.62 19.61 24.84
CA LEU A 26 2.50 20.34 26.12
C LEU A 26 1.18 21.09 26.23
N ARG A 27 0.73 21.75 25.14
CA ARG A 27 -0.60 22.36 25.07
C ARG A 27 -1.68 21.32 25.36
N ASP A 28 -1.66 20.18 24.66
CA ASP A 28 -2.70 19.15 24.79
C ASP A 28 -2.76 18.55 26.20
N GLN A 29 -1.62 18.42 26.87
CA GLN A 29 -1.54 17.83 28.20
C GLN A 29 -1.91 18.82 29.33
N PHE A 30 -1.45 20.07 29.25
CA PHE A 30 -1.51 20.99 30.39
C PHE A 30 -2.40 22.21 30.17
N TRP A 31 -2.57 22.66 28.93
CA TRP A 31 -3.29 23.91 28.62
C TRP A 31 -4.10 23.84 27.30
N PRO A 32 -5.06 22.91 27.18
CA PRO A 32 -5.87 22.78 25.97
C PRO A 32 -6.70 24.04 25.68
N GLU A 33 -7.07 24.80 26.73
CA GLU A 33 -7.84 26.05 26.65
C GLU A 33 -7.08 27.22 25.98
N LEU A 34 -5.76 27.10 25.78
CA LEU A 34 -4.99 28.15 25.07
C LEU A 34 -5.53 28.39 23.66
N ASP A 35 -6.08 27.36 23.03
CA ASP A 35 -6.67 27.47 21.70
C ASP A 35 -8.00 28.21 21.68
N ASP A 36 -8.56 28.64 22.81
CA ASP A 36 -9.69 29.59 22.84
C ASP A 36 -9.24 31.00 22.40
N TRP A 37 -7.97 31.33 22.64
CA TRP A 37 -7.38 32.62 22.34
C TRP A 37 -6.84 32.64 20.91
N ALA A 38 -7.15 33.72 20.17
CA ALA A 38 -6.85 33.79 18.74
C ALA A 38 -5.34 33.73 18.42
N PHE A 39 -4.48 34.32 19.26
CA PHE A 39 -3.04 34.34 19.01
C PHE A 39 -2.37 32.97 19.24
N PRO A 40 -2.50 32.33 20.42
CA PRO A 40 -1.98 30.98 20.64
C PRO A 40 -2.50 29.96 19.62
N ARG A 41 -3.82 29.99 19.33
CA ARG A 41 -4.43 29.10 18.31
C ARG A 41 -3.76 29.20 16.94
N ARG A 42 -3.47 30.42 16.48
CA ARG A 42 -2.76 30.63 15.20
C ARG A 42 -1.32 30.10 15.26
N LEU A 43 -0.62 30.32 16.37
CA LEU A 43 0.73 29.80 16.54
C LEU A 43 0.75 28.27 16.54
N HIS A 44 -0.15 27.63 17.28
CA HIS A 44 -0.28 26.17 17.31
C HIS A 44 -0.66 25.60 15.93
N ALA A 45 -1.57 26.25 15.19
CA ALA A 45 -1.90 25.85 13.82
C ALA A 45 -0.68 25.92 12.87
N LEU A 46 0.21 26.92 13.04
CA LEU A 46 1.48 26.98 12.32
C LEU A 46 2.43 25.86 12.73
N CYS A 47 2.58 25.60 14.03
CA CYS A 47 3.40 24.51 14.55
C CYS A 47 2.96 23.15 14.01
N GLU A 48 1.65 22.88 13.97
CA GLU A 48 1.09 21.63 13.45
C GLU A 48 1.36 21.49 11.96
N THR A 49 1.06 22.53 11.18
CA THR A 49 1.31 22.54 9.73
C THR A 49 2.80 22.32 9.42
N PHE A 50 3.69 22.93 10.20
CA PHE A 50 5.14 22.80 10.04
C PHE A 50 5.64 21.41 10.44
N ALA A 51 5.20 20.88 11.57
CA ALA A 51 5.56 19.53 12.02
C ALA A 51 5.08 18.47 11.03
N LEU A 52 3.83 18.57 10.55
CA LEU A 52 3.22 17.65 9.60
C LEU A 52 3.86 17.68 8.20
N SER A 53 4.53 18.78 7.84
CA SER A 53 5.27 18.86 6.56
C SER A 53 6.56 18.02 6.54
N ALA A 54 6.93 17.41 7.66
CA ALA A 54 8.12 16.58 7.76
C ALA A 54 7.88 15.20 7.14
N ILE A 55 8.77 14.80 6.23
CA ILE A 55 8.85 13.41 5.79
C ILE A 55 9.30 12.56 6.97
N THR A 56 8.50 11.58 7.34
CA THR A 56 8.86 10.55 8.32
C THR A 56 9.14 9.25 7.60
N HIS A 57 9.99 8.44 8.21
CA HIS A 57 10.27 7.08 7.76
C HIS A 57 9.86 6.07 8.82
N GLU A 58 8.98 6.48 9.72
CA GLU A 58 8.39 5.63 10.75
C GLU A 58 7.02 5.17 10.27
N ARG A 59 6.75 3.89 10.48
CA ARG A 59 5.44 3.30 10.21
C ARG A 59 4.41 3.90 11.17
N THR A 60 3.31 4.40 10.63
CA THR A 60 2.14 4.81 11.41
C THR A 60 1.38 3.58 11.91
N SER A 61 0.71 3.71 13.06
CA SER A 61 -0.14 2.63 13.57
C SER A 61 -1.40 2.51 12.72
N PHE A 62 -1.90 1.29 12.48
CA PHE A 62 -3.26 1.16 11.93
C PHE A 62 -4.28 1.74 12.92
N GLY A 63 -4.04 1.65 14.23
CA GLY A 63 -4.90 2.22 15.26
C GLY A 63 -6.34 1.70 15.16
N ILE A 64 -6.48 0.39 14.92
CA ILE A 64 -7.77 -0.31 14.85
C ILE A 64 -7.94 -1.09 16.14
N ASP A 65 -8.50 -0.44 17.17
CA ASP A 65 -8.68 -1.08 18.49
C ASP A 65 -9.95 -1.95 18.53
N THR A 66 -10.88 -1.72 17.60
CA THR A 66 -12.19 -2.39 17.59
C THR A 66 -12.74 -2.57 16.19
N ALA A 67 -13.55 -3.62 16.00
CA ALA A 67 -14.29 -3.87 14.76
C ALA A 67 -15.76 -4.19 15.03
N GLN A 68 -16.63 -3.90 14.06
CA GLN A 68 -18.05 -4.28 14.11
C GLN A 68 -18.22 -5.66 13.47
N VAL A 69 -18.53 -6.69 14.27
CA VAL A 69 -18.81 -8.06 13.80
C VAL A 69 -20.28 -8.37 14.06
N GLY A 70 -21.07 -8.46 12.99
CA GLY A 70 -22.52 -8.53 13.10
C GLY A 70 -23.08 -7.33 13.87
N ASN A 71 -23.76 -7.58 14.99
CA ASN A 71 -24.31 -6.53 15.86
C ASN A 71 -23.43 -6.21 17.09
N LYS A 72 -22.22 -6.78 17.19
CA LYS A 72 -21.32 -6.59 18.33
C LYS A 72 -20.06 -5.82 17.92
N LYS A 73 -19.64 -4.90 18.78
CA LYS A 73 -18.31 -4.28 18.71
C LYS A 73 -17.33 -5.15 19.49
N VAL A 74 -16.28 -5.63 18.84
CA VAL A 74 -15.27 -6.52 19.44
C VAL A 74 -13.91 -5.82 19.46
N ALA A 75 -13.07 -6.16 20.45
CA ALA A 75 -11.69 -5.70 20.50
C ALA A 75 -10.87 -6.34 19.37
N VAL A 76 -9.92 -5.57 18.84
CA VAL A 76 -8.97 -5.99 17.82
C VAL A 76 -7.56 -5.81 18.38
N ARG A 77 -6.68 -6.78 18.14
CA ARG A 77 -5.24 -6.67 18.43
C ARG A 77 -4.44 -6.93 17.17
N GLU A 78 -3.39 -6.15 16.99
CA GLU A 78 -2.37 -6.42 15.97
C GLU A 78 -1.36 -7.45 16.52
N GLU A 79 -1.19 -8.56 15.80
CA GLU A 79 -0.27 -9.64 16.13
C GLU A 79 0.65 -9.94 14.94
N VAL A 80 1.95 -10.13 15.18
CA VAL A 80 2.90 -10.54 14.14
C VAL A 80 2.91 -12.07 14.08
N ILE A 81 2.42 -12.65 12.99
CA ILE A 81 2.34 -14.11 12.81
C ILE A 81 3.62 -14.66 12.21
N THR A 82 4.12 -14.01 11.17
CA THR A 82 5.36 -14.39 10.49
C THR A 82 6.26 -13.17 10.38
N ASN A 83 7.53 -13.35 10.72
CA ASN A 83 8.54 -12.31 10.65
C ASN A 83 9.58 -12.67 9.60
N LEU A 84 9.55 -12.00 8.45
CA LEU A 84 10.55 -12.15 7.39
C LEU A 84 11.41 -10.87 7.28
N PRO A 85 12.63 -10.96 6.73
CA PRO A 85 13.55 -9.82 6.75
C PRO A 85 13.02 -8.53 6.13
N PHE A 86 12.23 -8.61 5.06
CA PHE A 86 11.69 -7.45 4.32
C PHE A 86 10.22 -7.14 4.60
N GLY A 87 9.55 -7.94 5.42
CA GLY A 87 8.14 -7.73 5.71
C GLY A 87 7.58 -8.74 6.70
N ASP A 88 6.60 -8.28 7.46
CA ASP A 88 5.90 -9.08 8.45
C ASP A 88 4.51 -9.45 7.93
N LEU A 89 3.98 -10.58 8.38
CA LEU A 89 2.57 -10.93 8.24
C LEU A 89 1.86 -10.52 9.53
N LEU A 90 1.06 -9.46 9.44
CA LEU A 90 0.25 -8.99 10.56
C LEU A 90 -1.13 -9.65 10.53
N HIS A 91 -1.63 -9.99 11.71
CA HIS A 91 -2.98 -10.48 11.95
C HIS A 91 -3.74 -9.51 12.85
N PHE A 92 -4.95 -9.16 12.45
CA PHE A 92 -5.85 -8.37 13.27
C PHE A 92 -6.79 -9.32 14.04
N ALA A 93 -6.25 -9.88 15.13
CA ALA A 93 -6.91 -10.86 15.97
C ALA A 93 -8.13 -10.25 16.67
N LYS A 94 -9.23 -11.01 16.71
CA LYS A 94 -10.50 -10.64 17.35
C LYS A 94 -10.85 -11.67 18.41
N ASP A 95 -10.94 -11.25 19.68
CA ASP A 95 -11.14 -12.17 20.81
C ASP A 95 -12.51 -12.86 20.85
N GLU A 96 -13.54 -12.16 20.38
CA GLU A 96 -14.94 -12.53 20.65
C GLU A 96 -15.70 -12.86 19.37
N VAL A 97 -15.15 -13.76 18.56
CA VAL A 97 -15.77 -14.20 17.30
C VAL A 97 -16.48 -15.55 17.50
N LEU A 98 -17.81 -15.53 17.52
CA LEU A 98 -18.63 -16.74 17.73
C LEU A 98 -18.66 -17.69 16.52
N VAL A 99 -18.52 -17.15 15.31
CA VAL A 99 -18.55 -17.91 14.05
C VAL A 99 -17.25 -17.67 13.30
N PRO A 100 -16.48 -18.72 12.97
CA PRO A 100 -15.23 -18.57 12.20
C PRO A 100 -15.47 -17.78 10.92
N GLN A 101 -14.68 -16.73 10.71
CA GLN A 101 -14.72 -15.90 9.52
C GLN A 101 -13.70 -16.39 8.49
N PRO A 102 -13.94 -16.21 7.17
CA PRO A 102 -12.97 -16.57 6.14
C PRO A 102 -11.66 -15.80 6.30
N LYS A 103 -10.52 -16.48 6.15
CA LYS A 103 -9.20 -15.86 6.20
C LYS A 103 -8.97 -15.02 4.94
N MET A 104 -8.58 -13.77 5.12
CA MET A 104 -8.29 -12.82 4.04
C MET A 104 -6.85 -12.32 4.19
N LEU A 105 -5.98 -12.65 3.22
CA LEU A 105 -4.68 -12.02 3.07
C LEU A 105 -4.83 -10.77 2.20
N VAL A 106 -4.47 -9.62 2.76
CA VAL A 106 -4.34 -8.34 2.07
C VAL A 106 -2.87 -8.14 1.72
N VAL A 107 -2.56 -7.98 0.44
CA VAL A 107 -1.22 -7.62 -0.01
C VAL A 107 -1.18 -6.12 -0.24
N ALA A 108 -0.52 -5.41 0.67
CA ALA A 108 -0.32 -3.97 0.61
C ALA A 108 0.72 -3.60 -0.46
N PRO A 109 0.57 -2.48 -1.17
CA PRO A 109 1.56 -2.02 -2.13
C PRO A 109 2.87 -1.66 -1.42
N LEU A 110 3.99 -2.03 -2.04
CA LEU A 110 5.32 -1.54 -1.67
C LEU A 110 5.69 -0.38 -2.59
N SER A 111 4.86 0.67 -2.61
CA SER A 111 4.98 1.81 -3.51
C SER A 111 5.43 3.08 -2.80
N GLY A 112 6.32 2.94 -1.82
CA GLY A 112 6.91 4.07 -1.08
C GLY A 112 6.16 4.48 0.19
N HIS A 113 5.07 3.82 0.55
CA HIS A 113 4.28 4.04 1.76
C HIS A 113 4.09 2.76 2.55
N TYR A 114 3.77 2.89 3.83
CA TYR A 114 3.52 1.77 4.73
C TYR A 114 2.13 1.15 4.51
N ALA A 115 1.95 -0.09 4.98
CA ALA A 115 0.69 -0.82 4.83
C ALA A 115 -0.50 -0.17 5.57
N SER A 116 -0.21 0.67 6.56
CA SER A 116 -1.13 1.55 7.30
C SER A 116 -1.99 2.42 6.38
N LEU A 117 -1.53 2.71 5.16
CA LEU A 117 -2.33 3.38 4.13
C LEU A 117 -3.63 2.63 3.80
N LEU A 118 -3.65 1.31 4.00
CA LEU A 118 -4.83 0.45 3.83
C LEU A 118 -5.66 0.32 5.11
N LYS A 119 -5.48 1.19 6.12
CA LYS A 119 -6.29 1.21 7.35
C LYS A 119 -7.77 1.09 7.08
N ASN A 120 -8.33 1.95 6.22
CA ASN A 120 -9.76 1.90 5.92
C ASN A 120 -10.17 0.60 5.21
N THR A 121 -9.30 0.02 4.38
CA THR A 121 -9.52 -1.29 3.76
C THR A 121 -9.64 -2.37 4.84
N VAL A 122 -8.70 -2.41 5.78
CA VAL A 122 -8.68 -3.38 6.90
C VAL A 122 -9.91 -3.21 7.80
N GLU A 123 -10.26 -1.98 8.19
CA GLU A 123 -11.46 -1.69 9.01
C GLU A 123 -12.75 -2.23 8.41
N VAL A 124 -12.89 -2.14 7.07
CA VAL A 124 -14.06 -2.65 6.36
C VAL A 124 -14.04 -4.18 6.27
N LEU A 125 -12.87 -4.78 5.97
CA LEU A 125 -12.72 -6.23 5.86
C LEU A 125 -12.98 -6.95 7.19
N LEU A 126 -12.54 -6.37 8.30
CA LEU A 126 -12.65 -6.94 9.65
C LEU A 126 -14.09 -7.23 10.10
N ARG A 127 -15.08 -6.65 9.42
CA ARG A 127 -16.50 -6.87 9.70
C ARG A 127 -16.92 -8.30 9.40
N ASP A 128 -16.36 -8.89 8.35
CA ASP A 128 -16.79 -10.19 7.83
C ASP A 128 -15.65 -11.21 7.69
N HIS A 129 -14.38 -10.82 7.91
CA HIS A 129 -13.19 -11.64 7.63
C HIS A 129 -12.22 -11.73 8.81
N ASP A 130 -11.44 -12.81 8.83
CA ASP A 130 -10.21 -12.93 9.62
C ASP A 130 -9.04 -12.36 8.81
N VAL A 131 -8.57 -11.15 9.16
CA VAL A 131 -7.76 -10.32 8.27
C VAL A 131 -6.28 -10.40 8.60
N TYR A 132 -5.48 -10.68 7.58
CA TYR A 132 -4.03 -10.67 7.59
C TYR A 132 -3.54 -9.67 6.56
N ILE A 133 -2.45 -8.96 6.81
CA ILE A 133 -1.86 -8.00 5.86
C ILE A 133 -0.35 -8.12 5.80
N THR A 134 0.21 -7.95 4.60
CA THR A 134 1.66 -7.78 4.42
C THR A 134 2.08 -6.40 4.91
N ASP A 135 3.00 -6.34 5.85
CA ASP A 135 3.57 -5.10 6.37
C ASP A 135 5.05 -5.00 6.03
N TRP A 136 5.37 -4.21 5.00
CA TRP A 136 6.71 -4.14 4.43
C TRP A 136 7.63 -3.26 5.27
N ARG A 137 8.90 -3.66 5.36
CA ARG A 137 9.92 -2.91 6.07
C ARG A 137 10.60 -1.92 5.15
N ASN A 138 11.01 -0.80 5.73
CA ASN A 138 11.86 0.16 5.05
C ASN A 138 13.23 -0.47 4.72
N ALA A 139 13.59 -0.52 3.44
CA ALA A 139 14.81 -1.19 3.00
C ALA A 139 16.08 -0.61 3.64
N ARG A 140 16.07 0.67 4.03
CA ARG A 140 17.19 1.30 4.73
C ARG A 140 17.47 0.69 6.11
N ASP A 141 16.47 0.05 6.71
CA ASP A 141 16.55 -0.56 8.04
C ASP A 141 16.76 -2.08 7.96
N VAL A 142 16.87 -2.65 6.76
CA VAL A 142 17.13 -4.07 6.52
C VAL A 142 18.60 -4.31 6.17
N PRO A 143 19.36 -5.08 6.98
CA PRO A 143 20.80 -5.27 6.79
C PRO A 143 21.13 -5.99 5.47
N LEU A 144 22.34 -5.77 4.94
CA LEU A 144 22.82 -6.45 3.72
C LEU A 144 22.85 -7.99 3.87
N SER A 145 23.08 -8.50 5.09
CA SER A 145 23.06 -9.93 5.38
C SER A 145 21.71 -10.61 5.17
N ALA A 146 20.62 -9.83 5.08
CA ALA A 146 19.29 -10.33 4.71
C ALA A 146 19.17 -10.67 3.21
N GLY A 147 20.18 -10.33 2.41
CA GLY A 147 20.23 -10.64 0.98
C GLY A 147 19.48 -9.64 0.11
N ARG A 148 19.15 -10.10 -1.10
CA ARG A 148 18.42 -9.38 -2.13
C ARG A 148 16.91 -9.44 -1.87
N PHE A 149 16.19 -8.42 -2.33
CA PHE A 149 14.74 -8.45 -2.41
C PHE A 149 14.29 -7.78 -3.71
N GLY A 150 13.87 -8.59 -4.68
CA GLY A 150 13.35 -8.20 -5.98
C GLY A 150 11.90 -8.62 -6.18
N LEU A 151 11.42 -8.56 -7.43
CA LEU A 151 10.04 -8.86 -7.77
C LEU A 151 9.66 -10.32 -7.50
N GLU A 152 10.57 -11.25 -7.79
CA GLU A 152 10.37 -12.68 -7.47
C GLU A 152 10.38 -12.96 -5.97
N ASP A 153 11.23 -12.27 -5.19
CA ASP A 153 11.26 -12.39 -3.73
C ASP A 153 9.94 -11.87 -3.12
N TYR A 154 9.38 -10.80 -3.68
CA TYR A 154 8.06 -10.30 -3.30
C TYR A 154 6.95 -11.34 -3.57
N THR A 155 6.99 -12.02 -4.72
CA THR A 155 6.07 -13.13 -5.03
C THR A 155 6.24 -14.29 -4.05
N ASP A 156 7.46 -14.65 -3.67
CA ASP A 156 7.72 -15.69 -2.66
C ASP A 156 7.12 -15.34 -1.29
N TYR A 157 7.15 -14.07 -0.88
CA TYR A 157 6.52 -13.62 0.36
C TYR A 157 5.01 -13.84 0.30
N VAL A 158 4.36 -13.51 -0.82
CA VAL A 158 2.92 -13.76 -1.01
C VAL A 158 2.61 -15.27 -0.91
N ILE A 159 3.39 -16.13 -1.56
CA ILE A 159 3.24 -17.58 -1.49
C ILE A 159 3.42 -18.08 -0.04
N THR A 160 4.50 -17.65 0.63
CA THR A 160 4.83 -18.03 2.01
C THR A 160 3.70 -17.65 2.97
N PHE A 161 3.16 -16.43 2.84
CA PHE A 161 2.06 -15.98 3.71
C PHE A 161 0.74 -16.71 3.42
N LEU A 162 0.46 -17.06 2.16
CA LEU A 162 -0.69 -17.92 1.83
C LEU A 162 -0.53 -19.31 2.45
N GLN A 163 0.68 -19.87 2.42
CA GLN A 163 1.00 -21.16 3.04
C GLN A 163 0.85 -21.11 4.57
N GLU A 164 1.25 -20.01 5.21
CA GLU A 164 1.02 -19.77 6.65
C GLU A 164 -0.48 -19.74 6.99
N LEU A 165 -1.28 -19.02 6.18
CA LEU A 165 -2.73 -19.00 6.36
C LEU A 165 -3.36 -20.37 6.14
N GLY A 166 -2.78 -21.16 5.24
CA GLY A 166 -3.22 -22.49 4.88
C GLY A 166 -4.43 -22.53 3.93
N PRO A 167 -5.03 -23.72 3.75
CA PRO A 167 -6.13 -23.92 2.81
C PRO A 167 -7.36 -23.07 3.13
N ARG A 168 -8.14 -22.76 2.08
CA ARG A 168 -9.38 -21.97 2.15
C ARG A 168 -9.18 -20.50 2.51
N SER A 169 -8.00 -19.95 2.29
CA SER A 169 -7.73 -18.52 2.35
C SER A 169 -8.27 -17.78 1.11
N HIS A 170 -8.38 -16.46 1.23
CA HIS A 170 -8.73 -15.54 0.15
C HIS A 170 -7.62 -14.49 0.04
N LEU A 171 -7.32 -14.04 -1.19
CA LEU A 171 -6.29 -13.06 -1.48
C LEU A 171 -6.90 -11.78 -2.04
N LEU A 172 -6.51 -10.63 -1.49
CA LEU A 172 -6.84 -9.30 -1.98
C LEU A 172 -5.55 -8.50 -2.15
N ALA A 173 -5.26 -8.08 -3.39
CA ALA A 173 -4.09 -7.29 -3.73
C ALA A 173 -4.53 -5.89 -4.21
N VAL A 174 -3.86 -4.85 -3.71
CA VAL A 174 -4.21 -3.45 -3.98
C VAL A 174 -3.08 -2.74 -4.71
N CYS A 175 -3.34 -2.25 -5.92
CA CYS A 175 -2.39 -1.52 -6.76
C CYS A 175 -1.22 -2.40 -7.26
N GLN A 176 0.01 -1.96 -7.04
CA GLN A 176 1.27 -2.57 -7.48
C GLN A 176 1.42 -4.10 -7.24
N PRO A 177 0.94 -4.70 -6.14
CA PRO A 177 1.07 -6.13 -5.87
C PRO A 177 0.25 -7.02 -6.81
N CYS A 178 -0.70 -6.48 -7.57
CA CYS A 178 -1.62 -7.31 -8.35
C CYS A 178 -0.89 -8.24 -9.34
N VAL A 179 0.25 -7.80 -9.88
CA VAL A 179 1.11 -8.61 -10.75
C VAL A 179 1.69 -9.79 -9.99
N SER A 180 2.37 -9.54 -8.87
CA SER A 180 2.98 -10.58 -8.03
C SER A 180 1.94 -11.50 -7.38
N ALA A 181 0.77 -10.98 -7.00
CA ALA A 181 -0.33 -11.78 -6.47
C ALA A 181 -0.91 -12.74 -7.52
N LEU A 182 -1.09 -12.25 -8.77
CA LEU A 182 -1.51 -13.12 -9.87
C LEU A 182 -0.44 -14.17 -10.19
N ALA A 183 0.83 -13.77 -10.22
CA ALA A 183 1.94 -14.70 -10.44
C ALA A 183 2.05 -15.76 -9.33
N ALA A 184 1.92 -15.37 -8.06
CA ALA A 184 1.91 -16.28 -6.92
C ALA A 184 0.83 -17.34 -7.06
N VAL A 185 -0.41 -16.92 -7.34
CA VAL A 185 -1.54 -17.85 -7.51
C VAL A 185 -1.35 -18.76 -8.72
N ALA A 186 -0.75 -18.26 -9.81
CA ALA A 186 -0.41 -19.08 -10.97
C ALA A 186 0.62 -20.17 -10.64
N VAL A 187 1.71 -19.80 -9.95
CA VAL A 187 2.76 -20.72 -9.49
C VAL A 187 2.17 -21.78 -8.56
N MET A 188 1.46 -21.37 -7.51
CA MET A 188 0.80 -22.28 -6.57
C MET A 188 -0.20 -23.21 -7.25
N SER A 189 -0.96 -22.71 -8.23
CA SER A 189 -1.92 -23.52 -8.99
C SER A 189 -1.22 -24.57 -9.86
N ALA A 190 -0.08 -24.24 -10.48
CA ALA A 190 0.70 -25.16 -11.28
C ALA A 190 1.28 -26.30 -10.43
N GLU A 191 1.74 -25.97 -9.23
CA GLU A 191 2.29 -26.92 -8.26
C GLU A 191 1.22 -27.71 -7.49
N ARG A 192 -0.06 -27.32 -7.63
CA ARG A 192 -1.20 -27.86 -6.87
C ARG A 192 -1.02 -27.70 -5.36
N ASP A 193 -0.48 -26.54 -4.96
CA ASP A 193 -0.32 -26.18 -3.56
C ASP A 193 -1.70 -26.16 -2.86
N PRO A 194 -1.90 -26.92 -1.75
CA PRO A 194 -3.17 -26.96 -1.03
C PRO A 194 -3.58 -25.59 -0.42
N SER A 195 -2.63 -24.67 -0.26
CA SER A 195 -2.82 -23.31 0.25
C SER A 195 -3.11 -22.29 -0.84
N THR A 196 -3.26 -22.72 -2.11
CA THR A 196 -3.74 -21.85 -3.19
C THR A 196 -5.10 -21.22 -2.79
N PRO A 197 -5.26 -19.88 -2.86
CA PRO A 197 -6.45 -19.22 -2.32
C PRO A 197 -7.70 -19.55 -3.12
N ARG A 198 -8.86 -19.53 -2.46
CA ARG A 198 -10.18 -19.80 -3.06
C ARG A 198 -10.66 -18.65 -3.93
N SER A 199 -10.23 -17.43 -3.62
CA SER A 199 -10.45 -16.27 -4.48
C SER A 199 -9.23 -15.35 -4.51
N LEU A 200 -9.06 -14.68 -5.63
CA LEU A 200 -8.10 -13.62 -5.90
C LEU A 200 -8.87 -12.36 -6.28
N THR A 201 -8.72 -11.28 -5.50
CA THR A 201 -9.21 -9.95 -5.84
C THR A 201 -8.03 -9.06 -6.19
N LEU A 202 -8.04 -8.48 -7.39
CA LEU A 202 -7.05 -7.53 -7.89
C LEU A 202 -7.71 -6.15 -8.01
N MET A 203 -7.15 -5.13 -7.37
CA MET A 203 -7.77 -3.79 -7.30
C MET A 203 -6.83 -2.72 -7.84
N GLY A 204 -7.16 -2.13 -9.00
CA GLY A 204 -6.40 -1.02 -9.60
C GLY A 204 -4.93 -1.36 -9.86
N GLY A 205 -4.65 -2.59 -10.31
CA GLY A 205 -3.30 -3.10 -10.51
C GLY A 205 -2.84 -3.15 -11.98
N PRO A 206 -1.55 -2.89 -12.25
CA PRO A 206 -0.99 -2.78 -13.60
C PRO A 206 -0.70 -4.16 -14.23
N VAL A 207 -1.71 -5.03 -14.39
CA VAL A 207 -1.50 -6.38 -14.94
C VAL A 207 -1.10 -6.32 -16.41
N ASP A 208 -1.72 -5.47 -17.21
CA ASP A 208 -1.29 -5.14 -18.57
C ASP A 208 -1.28 -3.62 -18.81
N VAL A 209 -0.13 -3.01 -18.56
CA VAL A 209 0.14 -1.56 -18.70
C VAL A 209 -0.01 -1.02 -20.13
N ARG A 210 -0.16 -1.88 -21.13
CA ARG A 210 -0.36 -1.47 -22.54
C ARG A 210 -1.80 -1.05 -22.81
N GLU A 211 -2.73 -1.48 -21.95
CA GLU A 211 -4.13 -1.09 -22.01
C GLU A 211 -4.31 0.30 -21.38
N ALA A 212 -4.94 1.23 -22.11
CA ALA A 212 -5.22 2.60 -21.66
C ALA A 212 -4.09 3.25 -20.84
N PRO A 213 -2.90 3.51 -21.44
CA PRO A 213 -1.76 4.07 -20.71
C PRO A 213 -2.09 5.38 -19.98
N THR A 214 -1.58 5.52 -18.76
CA THR A 214 -1.68 6.70 -17.90
C THR A 214 -0.36 7.47 -17.86
N ILE A 215 -0.33 8.59 -17.15
CA ILE A 215 0.90 9.35 -16.91
C ILE A 215 2.00 8.52 -16.22
N VAL A 216 1.61 7.55 -15.39
CA VAL A 216 2.58 6.65 -14.74
C VAL A 216 3.24 5.74 -15.78
N ASN A 217 2.46 5.24 -16.75
CA ASN A 217 2.99 4.44 -17.85
C ASN A 217 3.91 5.28 -18.76
N GLU A 218 3.53 6.53 -19.06
CA GLU A 218 4.37 7.46 -19.83
C GLU A 218 5.70 7.72 -19.12
N LEU A 219 5.69 8.03 -17.82
CA LEU A 219 6.90 8.28 -17.04
C LEU A 219 7.83 7.06 -17.00
N ALA A 220 7.28 5.85 -16.85
CA ALA A 220 8.05 4.62 -16.84
C ALA A 220 8.68 4.29 -18.20
N ASN A 221 8.06 4.72 -19.30
CA ASN A 221 8.54 4.49 -20.67
C ASN A 221 9.34 5.66 -21.26
N ALA A 222 9.36 6.82 -20.59
CA ALA A 222 10.07 8.02 -21.05
C ALA A 222 11.60 7.90 -20.92
N ASN A 223 12.10 7.02 -20.05
CA ASN A 223 13.52 6.85 -19.77
C ASN A 223 13.95 5.38 -19.87
N SER A 224 15.23 5.14 -20.18
CA SER A 224 15.80 3.79 -20.20
C SER A 224 15.99 3.24 -18.78
N PHE A 225 16.15 1.92 -18.68
CA PHE A 225 16.55 1.25 -17.45
C PHE A 225 17.80 1.89 -16.80
N ASP A 226 18.87 2.06 -17.58
CA ASP A 226 20.12 2.65 -17.10
C ASP A 226 19.94 4.07 -16.56
N TRP A 227 18.98 4.83 -17.12
CA TRP A 227 18.66 6.15 -16.61
C TRP A 227 18.02 6.07 -15.22
N PHE A 228 17.08 5.14 -15.01
CA PHE A 228 16.47 4.93 -13.70
C PHE A 228 17.50 4.50 -12.67
N GLU A 229 18.38 3.56 -13.03
CA GLU A 229 19.46 3.10 -12.17
C GLU A 229 20.40 4.26 -11.79
N ALA A 230 20.84 5.07 -12.76
CA ALA A 230 21.79 6.15 -12.52
C ALA A 230 21.20 7.35 -11.75
N ASN A 231 19.91 7.64 -11.93
CA ASN A 231 19.30 8.88 -11.42
C ASN A 231 18.46 8.69 -10.15
N LEU A 232 17.84 7.52 -9.98
CA LEU A 232 16.88 7.30 -8.89
C LEU A 232 17.41 6.37 -7.80
N ILE A 233 18.46 5.60 -8.05
CA ILE A 233 19.04 4.71 -7.05
C ILE A 233 20.09 5.45 -6.20
N SER A 234 20.08 5.20 -4.90
CA SER A 234 21.05 5.73 -3.94
C SER A 234 21.48 4.66 -2.95
N GLN A 235 22.61 4.91 -2.28
CA GLN A 235 23.12 4.05 -1.22
C GLN A 235 22.60 4.52 0.14
N VAL A 236 22.14 3.57 0.95
CA VAL A 236 21.73 3.82 2.33
C VAL A 236 22.92 4.31 3.17
N PRO A 237 22.81 5.44 3.90
CA PRO A 237 23.88 5.97 4.75
C PRO A 237 24.31 5.02 5.90
N TRP A 238 25.58 5.15 6.33
CA TRP A 238 26.21 4.33 7.39
C TRP A 238 25.50 4.29 8.75
N ARG A 239 24.63 5.27 9.03
CA ARG A 239 23.90 5.36 10.30
C ARG A 239 22.76 4.34 10.43
N TYR A 240 22.31 3.75 9.31
CA TYR A 240 21.18 2.82 9.28
C TYR A 240 21.65 1.37 9.20
N LYS A 241 20.78 0.43 9.59
CA LYS A 241 21.09 -1.01 9.57
C LYS A 241 21.36 -1.54 8.16
N GLY A 242 20.70 -0.96 7.15
CA GLY A 242 20.88 -1.28 5.74
C GLY A 242 22.01 -0.52 5.06
N ALA A 243 22.96 0.06 5.81
CA ALA A 243 24.10 0.80 5.25
C ALA A 243 24.75 0.12 4.04
N GLY A 244 24.92 0.86 2.95
CA GLY A 244 25.49 0.34 1.69
C GLY A 244 24.54 -0.51 0.84
N ARG A 245 23.24 -0.59 1.19
CA ARG A 245 22.21 -1.14 0.32
C ARG A 245 21.81 -0.12 -0.74
N SER A 246 21.71 -0.57 -1.99
CA SER A 246 21.12 0.19 -3.09
C SER A 246 19.60 0.24 -2.91
N VAL A 247 19.05 1.45 -2.89
CA VAL A 247 17.62 1.70 -2.71
C VAL A 247 17.10 2.76 -3.67
N TYR A 248 15.81 2.66 -4.02
CA TYR A 248 15.03 3.80 -4.48
C TYR A 248 14.47 4.53 -3.26
N PRO A 249 14.93 5.76 -2.94
CA PRO A 249 14.57 6.41 -1.69
C PRO A 249 13.12 6.89 -1.67
N GLY A 250 12.41 6.64 -0.57
CA GLY A 250 11.00 7.04 -0.40
C GLY A 250 10.79 8.55 -0.48
N PHE A 251 11.76 9.35 -0.02
CA PHE A 251 11.69 10.82 -0.14
C PHE A 251 11.72 11.29 -1.60
N LEU A 252 12.44 10.58 -2.47
CA LEU A 252 12.54 10.92 -3.88
C LEU A 252 11.21 10.62 -4.58
N GLN A 253 10.61 9.47 -4.24
CA GLN A 253 9.28 9.08 -4.70
C GLN A 253 8.20 10.07 -4.27
N LEU A 254 8.19 10.44 -2.98
CA LEU A 254 7.24 11.44 -2.46
C LEU A 254 7.44 12.79 -3.14
N THR A 255 8.68 13.22 -3.34
CA THR A 255 8.98 14.48 -4.04
C THR A 255 8.44 14.47 -5.46
N ALA A 256 8.55 13.35 -6.18
CA ALA A 256 8.00 13.20 -7.52
C ALA A 256 6.46 13.34 -7.50
N PHE A 257 5.77 12.63 -6.60
CA PHE A 257 4.31 12.73 -6.50
C PHE A 257 3.83 14.13 -6.08
N MET A 258 4.47 14.75 -5.10
CA MET A 258 4.15 16.12 -4.69
C MET A 258 4.36 17.14 -5.82
N SER A 259 5.39 16.93 -6.65
CA SER A 259 5.73 17.80 -7.78
C SER A 259 4.75 17.67 -8.95
N MET A 260 3.96 16.59 -9.02
CA MET A 260 2.89 16.48 -10.02
C MET A 260 1.75 17.46 -9.74
N ASN A 261 1.50 17.84 -8.48
CA ASN A 261 0.41 18.75 -8.08
C ASN A 261 0.79 19.71 -6.93
N PRO A 262 1.84 20.54 -7.07
CA PRO A 262 2.43 21.29 -5.95
C PRO A 262 1.47 22.32 -5.34
N SER A 263 0.69 23.00 -6.18
CA SER A 263 -0.33 23.96 -5.74
C SER A 263 -1.40 23.31 -4.89
N ARG A 264 -1.88 22.12 -5.30
CA ARG A 264 -2.89 21.37 -4.56
C ARG A 264 -2.38 21.00 -3.16
N HIS A 265 -1.13 20.57 -3.03
CA HIS A 265 -0.57 20.22 -1.73
C HIS A 265 -0.42 21.44 -0.83
N PHE A 266 0.11 22.55 -1.37
CA PHE A 266 0.21 23.81 -0.65
C PHE A 266 -1.16 24.31 -0.16
N ASP A 267 -2.18 24.25 -1.02
CA ASP A 267 -3.54 24.63 -0.67
C ASP A 267 -4.14 23.76 0.44
N GLN A 268 -3.82 22.47 0.50
CA GLN A 268 -4.28 21.61 1.59
C GLN A 268 -3.62 21.96 2.93
N PHE A 269 -2.31 22.24 2.96
CA PHE A 269 -1.65 22.72 4.18
C PHE A 269 -2.21 24.08 4.63
N ARG A 270 -2.49 24.98 3.69
CA ARG A 270 -3.19 26.25 3.98
C ARG A 270 -4.60 26.00 4.54
N LYS A 271 -5.34 25.03 3.99
CA LYS A 271 -6.67 24.64 4.48
C LYS A 271 -6.60 24.02 5.87
N LEU A 272 -5.59 23.22 6.18
CA LEU A 272 -5.36 22.68 7.52
C LEU A 272 -5.17 23.81 8.52
N TYR A 273 -4.25 24.73 8.24
CA TYR A 273 -4.02 25.91 9.07
C TYR A 273 -5.33 26.69 9.30
N GLN A 274 -6.05 27.00 8.22
CA GLN A 274 -7.31 27.74 8.32
C GLN A 274 -8.38 26.97 9.10
N ALA A 275 -8.49 25.65 8.92
CA ALA A 275 -9.43 24.81 9.64
C ALA A 275 -9.15 24.80 11.15
N ARG A 276 -7.87 24.77 11.56
CA ARG A 276 -7.49 24.90 12.98
C ARG A 276 -7.81 26.29 13.52
N VAL A 277 -7.51 27.35 12.77
CA VAL A 277 -7.82 28.74 13.17
C VAL A 277 -9.32 29.00 13.32
N ASP A 278 -10.13 28.44 12.42
CA ASP A 278 -11.59 28.51 12.41
C ASP A 278 -12.27 27.50 13.37
N GLN A 279 -11.48 26.67 14.07
CA GLN A 279 -11.97 25.57 14.92
C GLN A 279 -12.88 24.56 14.18
N ARG A 280 -12.65 24.36 12.88
CA ARG A 280 -13.30 23.31 12.06
C ARG A 280 -12.57 21.98 12.25
N SER A 281 -12.66 21.41 13.45
CA SER A 281 -11.92 20.21 13.85
C SER A 281 -12.11 19.03 12.89
N GLY A 282 -13.33 18.79 12.40
CA GLY A 282 -13.60 17.67 11.48
C GLY A 282 -12.86 17.78 10.14
N ASP A 283 -12.66 18.99 9.63
CA ASP A 283 -11.90 19.22 8.39
C ASP A 283 -10.39 19.11 8.66
N ALA A 284 -9.94 19.65 9.80
CA ALA A 284 -8.54 19.62 10.20
C ALA A 284 -8.04 18.17 10.38
N HIS A 285 -8.79 17.32 11.11
CA HIS A 285 -8.41 15.91 11.32
C HIS A 285 -8.29 15.17 9.99
N LYS A 286 -9.25 15.32 9.07
CA LYS A 286 -9.18 14.64 7.76
C LYS A 286 -7.93 15.01 6.95
N ILE A 287 -7.53 16.29 6.97
CA ILE A 287 -6.33 16.73 6.27
C ILE A 287 -5.08 16.25 7.01
N HIS A 288 -5.08 16.36 8.34
CA HIS A 288 -3.99 15.88 9.19
C HIS A 288 -3.70 14.39 8.97
N ASP A 289 -4.70 13.53 9.18
CA ASP A 289 -4.58 12.08 9.07
C ASP A 289 -4.10 11.66 7.67
N PHE A 290 -4.60 12.34 6.62
CA PHE A 290 -4.12 12.09 5.27
C PHE A 290 -2.63 12.41 5.12
N TYR A 291 -2.17 13.58 5.58
CA TYR A 291 -0.77 13.98 5.42
C TYR A 291 0.20 13.29 6.37
N GLU A 292 -0.26 12.87 7.55
CA GLU A 292 0.52 12.03 8.47
C GLU A 292 0.91 10.73 7.78
N GLU A 293 -0.07 10.07 7.15
CA GLU A 293 0.17 8.85 6.37
C GLU A 293 0.96 9.15 5.08
N TYR A 294 0.59 10.20 4.36
CA TYR A 294 1.20 10.54 3.06
C TYR A 294 2.68 10.93 3.18
N MET A 295 3.09 11.48 4.32
CA MET A 295 4.49 11.83 4.61
C MET A 295 5.30 10.68 5.22
N ALA A 296 4.64 9.58 5.62
CA ALA A 296 5.27 8.37 6.13
C ALA A 296 5.69 7.45 4.98
N VAL A 297 6.97 7.54 4.62
CA VAL A 297 7.52 6.87 3.44
C VAL A 297 8.57 5.83 3.80
N LEU A 298 8.81 4.92 2.86
CA LEU A 298 9.84 3.90 2.99
C LEU A 298 10.72 3.85 1.75
N ASP A 299 11.96 3.40 1.92
CA ASP A 299 12.86 3.10 0.81
C ASP A 299 12.59 1.70 0.26
N LEU A 300 12.60 1.55 -1.06
CA LEU A 300 12.49 0.27 -1.75
C LEU A 300 13.89 -0.24 -2.09
N THR A 301 14.10 -1.55 -2.10
CA THR A 301 15.33 -2.11 -2.69
C THR A 301 15.44 -1.74 -4.17
N ALA A 302 16.67 -1.49 -4.63
CA ALA A 302 16.91 -1.14 -6.02
C ALA A 302 16.44 -2.25 -6.96
N GLU A 303 16.66 -3.51 -6.58
CA GLU A 303 16.26 -4.69 -7.34
C GLU A 303 14.75 -4.71 -7.58
N PHE A 304 13.96 -4.59 -6.51
CA PHE A 304 12.50 -4.58 -6.62
C PHE A 304 11.98 -3.42 -7.47
N TYR A 305 12.51 -2.21 -7.26
CA TYR A 305 12.12 -1.04 -8.04
C TYR A 305 12.46 -1.21 -9.53
N LEU A 306 13.72 -1.52 -9.85
CA LEU A 306 14.20 -1.61 -11.23
C LEU A 306 13.57 -2.79 -11.97
N GLU A 307 13.36 -3.93 -11.32
CA GLU A 307 12.65 -5.07 -11.90
C GLU A 307 11.18 -4.76 -12.13
N THR A 308 10.55 -3.98 -11.27
CA THR A 308 9.17 -3.52 -11.51
C THR A 308 9.12 -2.62 -12.75
N ILE A 309 10.04 -1.67 -12.90
CA ILE A 309 10.12 -0.83 -14.10
C ILE A 309 10.33 -1.68 -15.36
N ASP A 310 11.36 -2.55 -15.37
CA ASP A 310 11.66 -3.40 -16.53
C ASP A 310 10.53 -4.38 -16.83
N GLN A 311 10.18 -5.23 -15.88
CA GLN A 311 9.34 -6.40 -16.13
C GLN A 311 7.84 -6.07 -16.17
N VAL A 312 7.38 -5.09 -15.39
CA VAL A 312 5.95 -4.72 -15.33
C VAL A 312 5.63 -3.60 -16.29
N PHE A 313 6.37 -2.48 -16.23
CA PHE A 313 5.99 -1.28 -16.96
C PHE A 313 6.54 -1.18 -18.39
N GLN A 314 7.77 -1.63 -18.64
CA GLN A 314 8.40 -1.51 -19.96
C GLN A 314 8.15 -2.76 -20.81
N ARG A 315 8.48 -3.93 -20.28
CA ARG A 315 8.37 -5.20 -21.03
C ARG A 315 7.01 -5.85 -20.89
N ALA A 316 6.26 -5.56 -19.82
CA ALA A 316 4.95 -6.17 -19.53
C ALA A 316 4.99 -7.72 -19.59
N THR A 317 6.00 -8.31 -18.96
CA THR A 317 6.36 -9.73 -19.08
C THR A 317 5.20 -10.66 -18.67
N LEU A 318 4.47 -10.36 -17.59
CA LEU A 318 3.32 -11.17 -17.19
C LEU A 318 2.20 -11.13 -18.24
N ALA A 319 1.88 -9.93 -18.74
CA ALA A 319 0.86 -9.73 -19.77
C ALA A 319 1.19 -10.39 -21.11
N LYS A 320 2.49 -10.59 -21.40
CA LYS A 320 2.98 -11.29 -22.59
C LYS A 320 3.16 -12.79 -22.38
N GLY A 321 3.01 -13.30 -21.15
CA GLY A 321 3.30 -14.70 -20.82
C GLY A 321 4.79 -15.03 -20.87
N GLU A 322 5.64 -14.07 -20.53
CA GLU A 322 7.12 -14.17 -20.53
C GLU A 322 7.71 -14.06 -19.12
N MET A 323 6.88 -13.79 -18.09
CA MET A 323 7.35 -13.66 -16.71
C MET A 323 7.88 -14.97 -16.18
N MET A 324 9.07 -14.93 -15.57
CA MET A 324 9.70 -16.05 -14.92
C MET A 324 9.61 -15.91 -13.40
N HIS A 325 9.52 -17.03 -12.70
CA HIS A 325 9.62 -17.13 -11.26
C HIS A 325 10.46 -18.35 -10.90
N ARG A 326 11.60 -18.13 -10.23
CA ARG A 326 12.60 -19.12 -9.83
C ARG A 326 13.01 -20.06 -10.99
N GLY A 327 13.17 -19.48 -12.17
CA GLY A 327 13.56 -20.18 -13.39
C GLY A 327 12.42 -20.95 -14.08
N GLN A 328 11.19 -20.86 -13.58
CA GLN A 328 9.99 -21.44 -14.20
C GLN A 328 9.11 -20.35 -14.84
N LEU A 329 8.47 -20.66 -15.96
CA LEU A 329 7.55 -19.74 -16.60
C LEU A 329 6.25 -19.63 -15.78
N VAL A 330 5.80 -18.41 -15.52
CA VAL A 330 4.53 -18.15 -14.83
C VAL A 330 3.37 -18.36 -15.80
N ASP A 331 2.68 -19.49 -15.71
CA ASP A 331 1.48 -19.80 -16.50
C ASP A 331 0.19 -19.47 -15.74
N CYS A 332 -0.40 -18.30 -16.02
CA CYS A 332 -1.72 -17.93 -15.48
C CYS A 332 -2.85 -18.89 -15.94
N GLY A 333 -2.65 -19.64 -17.03
CA GLY A 333 -3.53 -20.70 -17.47
C GLY A 333 -3.62 -21.88 -16.51
N ALA A 334 -2.68 -22.02 -15.56
CA ALA A 334 -2.74 -23.01 -14.50
C ALA A 334 -3.86 -22.73 -13.49
N ILE A 335 -4.33 -21.48 -13.39
CA ILE A 335 -5.38 -21.07 -12.44
C ILE A 335 -6.74 -21.62 -12.89
N ARG A 336 -7.24 -22.62 -12.16
CA ARG A 336 -8.50 -23.33 -12.49
C ARG A 336 -9.58 -23.22 -11.42
N ASN A 337 -9.18 -23.07 -10.16
CA ASN A 337 -10.08 -23.22 -9.00
C ASN A 337 -10.17 -21.97 -8.12
N THR A 338 -9.39 -20.94 -8.41
CA THR A 338 -9.41 -19.66 -7.69
C THR A 338 -10.33 -18.68 -8.40
N ALA A 339 -11.40 -18.23 -7.75
CA ALA A 339 -12.28 -17.23 -8.34
C ALA A 339 -11.57 -15.88 -8.46
N LEU A 340 -11.64 -15.24 -9.62
CA LEU A 340 -10.96 -13.99 -9.93
C LEU A 340 -11.95 -12.83 -9.96
N LEU A 341 -11.72 -11.82 -9.13
CA LEU A 341 -12.36 -10.52 -9.21
C LEU A 341 -11.32 -9.45 -9.56
N THR A 342 -11.58 -8.69 -10.61
CA THR A 342 -10.81 -7.49 -10.95
C THR A 342 -11.66 -6.26 -10.68
N VAL A 343 -11.11 -5.26 -10.00
CA VAL A 343 -11.79 -4.00 -9.69
C VAL A 343 -10.99 -2.84 -10.27
N GLU A 344 -11.65 -1.95 -11.00
CA GLU A 344 -11.05 -0.75 -11.61
C GLU A 344 -11.88 0.50 -11.32
N GLY A 345 -11.25 1.67 -11.29
CA GLY A 345 -11.92 2.95 -11.18
C GLY A 345 -12.07 3.64 -12.53
N GLU A 346 -13.26 4.17 -12.83
CA GLU A 346 -13.51 4.90 -14.10
C GLU A 346 -12.59 6.13 -14.28
N ARG A 347 -12.17 6.76 -13.19
CA ARG A 347 -11.32 7.96 -13.18
C ARG A 347 -9.94 7.69 -12.58
N ASP A 348 -9.51 6.42 -12.60
CA ASP A 348 -8.18 6.04 -12.12
C ASP A 348 -7.11 6.57 -13.08
N ASP A 349 -6.33 7.53 -12.57
CA ASP A 349 -5.24 8.21 -13.26
C ASP A 349 -3.87 7.51 -13.07
N ILE A 350 -3.83 6.44 -12.27
CA ILE A 350 -2.65 5.65 -11.99
C ILE A 350 -2.70 4.35 -12.79
N CYS A 351 -3.79 3.58 -12.65
CA CYS A 351 -4.03 2.32 -13.32
C CYS A 351 -5.25 2.45 -14.25
N GLY A 352 -5.00 2.61 -15.54
CA GLY A 352 -6.05 2.82 -16.54
C GLY A 352 -7.05 1.65 -16.62
N VAL A 353 -8.27 1.96 -17.05
CA VAL A 353 -9.32 0.95 -17.28
C VAL A 353 -8.83 -0.08 -18.30
N GLY A 354 -8.97 -1.36 -17.96
CA GLY A 354 -8.50 -2.49 -18.76
C GLY A 354 -7.20 -3.12 -18.25
N GLN A 355 -6.33 -2.37 -17.56
CA GLN A 355 -5.03 -2.88 -17.11
C GLN A 355 -5.18 -4.01 -16.11
N THR A 356 -6.08 -3.91 -15.13
CA THR A 356 -6.35 -4.97 -14.14
C THR A 356 -7.22 -6.07 -14.75
N ALA A 357 -8.22 -5.69 -15.54
CA ALA A 357 -9.14 -6.60 -16.21
C ALA A 357 -8.43 -7.57 -17.17
N ALA A 358 -7.25 -7.19 -17.69
CA ALA A 358 -6.41 -8.04 -18.52
C ALA A 358 -6.05 -9.39 -17.86
N ALA A 359 -6.05 -9.48 -16.52
CA ALA A 359 -5.87 -10.74 -15.79
C ALA A 359 -6.84 -11.85 -16.26
N HIS A 360 -8.06 -11.49 -16.66
CA HIS A 360 -9.02 -12.46 -17.19
C HIS A 360 -8.55 -13.09 -18.50
N ARG A 361 -7.87 -12.35 -19.38
CA ARG A 361 -7.33 -12.93 -20.63
C ARG A 361 -6.19 -13.91 -20.36
N LEU A 362 -5.38 -13.64 -19.33
CA LEU A 362 -4.26 -14.50 -18.94
C LEU A 362 -4.72 -15.79 -18.28
N CYS A 363 -5.78 -15.75 -17.47
CA CYS A 363 -6.31 -16.92 -16.76
C CYS A 363 -7.16 -17.82 -17.69
N THR A 364 -6.60 -18.33 -18.80
CA THR A 364 -7.34 -18.97 -19.89
C THR A 364 -8.18 -20.19 -19.48
N SER A 365 -7.74 -20.97 -18.48
CA SER A 365 -8.46 -22.16 -18.00
C SER A 365 -9.59 -21.86 -17.01
N LEU A 366 -9.74 -20.61 -16.56
CA LEU A 366 -10.70 -20.26 -15.53
C LEU A 366 -12.14 -20.26 -16.08
N ARG A 367 -13.06 -20.94 -15.39
CA ARG A 367 -14.46 -21.07 -15.84
C ARG A 367 -15.20 -19.74 -15.77
N PRO A 368 -16.16 -19.44 -16.66
CA PRO A 368 -16.86 -18.15 -16.69
C PRO A 368 -17.50 -17.73 -15.36
N HIS A 369 -18.10 -18.65 -14.60
CA HIS A 369 -18.73 -18.34 -13.31
C HIS A 369 -17.74 -17.98 -12.18
N LEU A 370 -16.45 -18.26 -12.38
CA LEU A 370 -15.37 -17.90 -11.45
C LEU A 370 -14.74 -16.54 -11.81
N ARG A 371 -15.22 -15.86 -12.85
CA ARG A 371 -14.70 -14.58 -13.32
C ARG A 371 -15.70 -13.47 -12.98
N ARG A 372 -15.21 -12.42 -12.33
CA ARG A 372 -15.96 -11.19 -12.09
C ARG A 372 -15.08 -9.97 -12.40
N HIS A 373 -15.68 -8.95 -12.99
CA HIS A 373 -15.05 -7.66 -13.20
C HIS A 373 -16.01 -6.57 -12.74
N HIS A 374 -15.49 -5.61 -11.97
CA HIS A 374 -16.24 -4.46 -11.46
C HIS A 374 -15.52 -3.17 -11.83
N LEU A 375 -16.07 -2.44 -12.81
CA LEU A 375 -15.68 -1.06 -13.10
C LEU A 375 -16.51 -0.14 -12.22
N GLN A 376 -15.87 0.59 -11.31
CA GLN A 376 -16.54 1.50 -10.40
C GLN A 376 -16.65 2.91 -11.00
N PRO A 377 -17.88 3.43 -11.22
CA PRO A 377 -18.06 4.78 -11.72
C PRO A 377 -17.65 5.86 -10.71
N GLY A 378 -17.04 6.93 -11.23
CA GLY A 378 -16.75 8.17 -10.52
C GLY A 378 -15.66 8.11 -9.44
N VAL A 379 -14.85 7.05 -9.39
CA VAL A 379 -13.73 6.94 -8.45
C VAL A 379 -12.40 7.00 -9.18
N GLY A 380 -11.42 7.70 -8.58
CA GLY A 380 -10.01 7.57 -8.95
C GLY A 380 -9.33 6.45 -8.15
N HIS A 381 -8.01 6.35 -8.28
CA HIS A 381 -7.22 5.23 -7.75
C HIS A 381 -7.52 4.86 -6.29
N TYR A 382 -7.38 5.83 -5.38
CA TYR A 382 -7.65 5.63 -3.95
C TYR A 382 -9.09 5.25 -3.62
N GLY A 383 -10.05 5.75 -4.41
CA GLY A 383 -11.47 5.47 -4.19
C GLY A 383 -11.86 4.01 -4.48
N VAL A 384 -10.95 3.24 -5.10
CA VAL A 384 -11.14 1.82 -5.37
C VAL A 384 -11.02 1.00 -4.08
N PHE A 385 -10.18 1.40 -3.12
CA PHE A 385 -9.87 0.64 -1.90
C PHE A 385 -10.05 1.41 -0.58
N SER A 386 -10.37 2.70 -0.64
CA SER A 386 -10.59 3.55 0.53
C SER A 386 -11.81 4.46 0.38
N GLY A 387 -12.43 4.78 1.51
CA GLY A 387 -13.56 5.70 1.62
C GLY A 387 -14.93 5.07 1.35
N SER A 388 -15.95 5.93 1.28
CA SER A 388 -17.36 5.50 1.24
C SER A 388 -17.74 4.67 0.01
N LYS A 389 -17.06 4.88 -1.12
CA LYS A 389 -17.26 4.12 -2.36
C LYS A 389 -16.73 2.69 -2.24
N TRP A 390 -15.53 2.55 -1.68
CA TRP A 390 -14.99 1.25 -1.28
C TRP A 390 -15.97 0.52 -0.37
N GLU A 391 -16.35 1.13 0.76
CA GLU A 391 -17.20 0.50 1.76
C GLU A 391 -18.60 0.08 1.22
N LYS A 392 -19.27 0.97 0.49
CA LYS A 392 -20.69 0.80 0.14
C LYS A 392 -20.94 0.15 -1.21
N GLN A 393 -19.97 0.18 -2.13
CA GLN A 393 -20.19 -0.22 -3.53
C GLN A 393 -19.22 -1.32 -3.99
N ILE A 394 -17.93 -1.20 -3.65
CA ILE A 394 -16.90 -2.14 -4.11
C ILE A 394 -16.74 -3.32 -3.15
N TYR A 395 -16.59 -3.08 -1.85
CA TYR A 395 -16.45 -4.12 -0.84
C TYR A 395 -17.56 -5.18 -0.90
N PRO A 396 -18.85 -4.84 -1.14
CA PRO A 396 -19.88 -5.85 -1.36
C PRO A 396 -19.54 -6.86 -2.46
N GLN A 397 -18.82 -6.47 -3.53
CA GLN A 397 -18.37 -7.39 -4.58
C GLN A 397 -17.35 -8.40 -4.06
N VAL A 398 -16.38 -7.92 -3.26
CA VAL A 398 -15.37 -8.75 -2.59
C VAL A 398 -16.04 -9.74 -1.63
N ARG A 399 -16.89 -9.23 -0.72
CA ARG A 399 -17.62 -10.04 0.25
C ARG A 399 -18.48 -11.11 -0.44
N ASN A 400 -19.23 -10.73 -1.49
CA ASN A 400 -20.07 -11.67 -2.22
C ASN A 400 -19.27 -12.72 -3.01
N LEU A 401 -18.03 -12.42 -3.40
CA LEU A 401 -17.13 -13.41 -3.99
C LEU A 401 -16.66 -14.40 -2.93
N VAL A 402 -16.18 -13.90 -1.79
CA VAL A 402 -15.71 -14.72 -0.67
C VAL A 402 -16.81 -15.66 -0.19
N LEU A 403 -18.02 -15.14 0.05
CA LEU A 403 -19.17 -15.95 0.45
C LEU A 403 -19.56 -17.03 -0.57
N ALA A 404 -19.36 -16.77 -1.87
CA ALA A 404 -19.64 -17.76 -2.91
C ALA A 404 -18.56 -18.86 -3.00
N MET A 405 -17.39 -18.63 -2.41
CA MET A 405 -16.22 -19.52 -2.50
C MET A 405 -15.85 -20.20 -1.17
N GLY A 406 -16.49 -19.78 -0.08
CA GLY A 406 -16.31 -20.26 1.29
C GLY A 406 -16.83 -21.66 1.57
#